data_AF-A0A954F6I7-F1
#
_entry.id   AF-A0A954F6I7-F1
#
_cell.length_a   1.000
_cell.length_b   1.000
_cell.length_c   1.000
_cell.angle_alpha   90.00
_cell.angle_beta   90.00
_cell.angle_gamma   90.00
#
_symmetry.space_group_name_H-M   'P 1'
#
loop_
_entity.id
_entity.type
_entity.pdbx_description
1 polymer ?
#
loop_
_entity_poly.entity_id
_entity_poly.type
_entity_poly.pdbx_seq_one_letter_code
_entity_poly.pdbx_strand_id
1 'polypeptide(L)'
;LHIACALLSLVVGQDYLGAQTQASGLAAPEKVGGVEPGAVGGVGLALISKKIVLAEYNGRDVINNGVLLIKDGKIQAVDERSKIVIPAEYKVMDVGDHWLIPGLVEMHNHVAGRFGLNDMVYLANPGLRASADVEPGNYLTRMGLAGGVTTVLYIPGSGTNVGGQGVLLRTGFDTYERCEIRNPGSLKLAQAGNPERWLMRPGRTLMNYNTRATFKKGIAYAKTWEAYERDGGIRPRVNPQWEIFRHLRKREVHISTHTQMYQVVMMTITLVHDELGLPFFIDHGTFDTWRLAGEAEKREIFGVLGPRNVDPPNQMMIRWTGSSPERMQGVAAGYQSKG
;
A
#
# COMPACT_ATOMS: atom_id res chain seq x y z
N LEU A 1 -10.21 2.13 -10.30
CA LEU A 1 -8.75 2.33 -10.34
C LEU A 1 -8.40 3.00 -11.68
N HIS A 2 -7.79 4.18 -11.68
CA HIS A 2 -7.41 4.86 -12.94
C HIS A 2 -6.18 4.18 -13.56
N ILE A 3 -6.24 3.82 -14.84
CA ILE A 3 -5.30 2.96 -15.59
C ILE A 3 -4.11 3.71 -16.16
N ALA A 4 -3.87 4.95 -15.73
CA ALA A 4 -2.69 5.67 -16.17
C ALA A 4 -1.38 4.94 -15.82
N CYS A 5 -1.38 4.05 -14.82
CA CYS A 5 -0.18 3.29 -14.45
C CYS A 5 0.04 1.98 -15.22
N ALA A 6 -0.96 1.39 -15.89
CA ALA A 6 -0.75 0.17 -16.69
C ALA A 6 -0.07 0.46 -18.04
N LEU A 7 -0.25 1.67 -18.57
CA LEU A 7 0.49 2.16 -19.73
C LEU A 7 1.87 2.69 -19.34
N LEU A 8 2.05 3.26 -18.15
CA LEU A 8 3.35 3.76 -17.72
C LEU A 8 4.41 2.65 -17.56
N SER A 9 4.06 1.42 -17.21
CA SER A 9 5.05 0.32 -17.21
C SER A 9 5.50 -0.07 -18.62
N LEU A 10 4.62 0.03 -19.63
CA LEU A 10 4.96 -0.17 -21.04
C LEU A 10 5.75 1.00 -21.64
N VAL A 11 5.46 2.25 -21.23
CA VAL A 11 6.11 3.45 -21.76
C VAL A 11 7.42 3.79 -21.03
N VAL A 12 7.46 3.76 -19.70
CA VAL A 12 8.66 4.14 -18.92
C VAL A 12 9.74 3.07 -18.94
N GLY A 13 9.37 1.79 -19.10
CA GLY A 13 10.34 0.70 -19.27
C GLY A 13 11.24 0.90 -20.50
N GLN A 14 10.72 1.52 -21.56
CA GLN A 14 11.49 1.77 -22.78
C GLN A 14 12.41 2.99 -22.67
N ASP A 15 11.95 4.07 -22.04
CA ASP A 15 12.75 5.31 -21.94
C ASP A 15 14.01 5.15 -21.07
N TYR A 16 14.05 4.19 -20.13
CA TYR A 16 15.21 3.97 -19.25
C TYR A 16 16.08 2.75 -19.59
N LEU A 17 15.58 1.79 -20.36
CA LEU A 17 16.43 0.73 -20.95
C LEU A 17 17.21 1.24 -22.19
N GLY A 18 17.05 2.51 -22.56
CA GLY A 18 17.74 3.19 -23.66
C GLY A 18 19.26 3.28 -23.56
N ALA A 19 19.88 2.76 -22.49
CA ALA A 19 21.34 2.55 -22.44
C ALA A 19 21.79 1.12 -22.80
N GLN A 20 20.89 0.13 -22.93
CA GLN A 20 21.25 -1.26 -23.28
C GLN A 20 20.25 -2.06 -24.14
N THR A 21 19.21 -1.47 -24.72
CA THR A 21 18.23 -2.23 -25.54
C THR A 21 18.24 -1.84 -27.02
N GLN A 22 19.13 -2.48 -27.79
CA GLN A 22 18.95 -2.64 -29.25
C GLN A 22 18.19 -3.94 -29.61
N ALA A 23 17.45 -4.54 -28.67
CA ALA A 23 16.86 -5.89 -28.87
C ALA A 23 15.33 -5.99 -28.79
N SER A 24 14.58 -4.92 -28.48
CA SER A 24 13.11 -4.97 -28.51
C SER A 24 12.58 -4.06 -29.61
N GLY A 25 12.12 -4.63 -30.72
CA GLY A 25 11.52 -3.91 -31.87
C GLY A 25 10.18 -3.23 -31.59
N LEU A 26 9.95 -2.76 -30.36
CA LEU A 26 8.84 -1.89 -29.99
C LEU A 26 9.32 -0.44 -30.17
N ALA A 27 8.77 0.25 -31.16
CA ALA A 27 9.00 1.68 -31.33
C ALA A 27 8.61 2.42 -30.03
N ALA A 28 9.47 3.32 -29.56
CA ALA A 28 9.13 4.26 -28.50
C ALA A 28 7.81 4.97 -28.90
N PRO A 29 6.83 5.10 -27.99
CA PRO A 29 5.61 5.82 -28.30
C PRO A 29 5.99 7.25 -28.68
N GLU A 30 5.68 7.61 -29.92
CA GLU A 30 5.79 8.97 -30.43
C GLU A 30 5.06 9.90 -29.45
N LYS A 31 5.73 10.94 -28.94
CA LYS A 31 5.06 12.02 -28.20
C LYS A 31 4.16 12.79 -29.17
N VAL A 32 3.01 12.22 -29.48
CA VAL A 32 1.99 12.88 -30.29
C VAL A 32 1.30 13.92 -29.41
N GLY A 33 1.33 15.18 -29.82
CA GLY A 33 0.55 16.24 -29.19
C GLY A 33 -0.94 15.88 -29.22
N GLY A 34 -1.48 15.43 -28.09
CA GLY A 34 -2.85 14.97 -27.94
C GLY A 34 -3.06 14.31 -26.57
N VAL A 35 -4.31 14.07 -26.20
CA VAL A 35 -4.63 13.28 -25.00
C VAL A 35 -4.39 11.80 -25.32
N GLU A 36 -3.58 11.13 -24.48
CA GLU A 36 -3.24 9.72 -24.65
C GLU A 36 -4.48 8.83 -24.84
N PRO A 37 -4.47 7.87 -25.80
CA PRO A 37 -5.55 6.91 -25.96
C PRO A 37 -5.89 6.19 -24.66
N GLY A 38 -7.19 6.09 -24.35
CA GLY A 38 -7.70 5.51 -23.12
C GLY A 38 -7.67 6.46 -21.91
N ALA A 39 -7.02 7.62 -21.98
CA ALA A 39 -7.06 8.61 -20.91
C ALA A 39 -8.37 9.44 -20.93
N VAL A 40 -8.61 10.22 -19.87
CA VAL A 40 -9.78 11.10 -19.74
C VAL A 40 -9.79 12.14 -20.85
N GLY A 41 -10.85 12.14 -21.67
CA GLY A 41 -10.97 13.05 -22.81
C GLY A 41 -10.21 12.62 -24.07
N GLY A 42 -9.54 11.46 -24.04
CA GLY A 42 -8.89 10.85 -25.20
C GLY A 42 -9.82 9.92 -25.99
N VAL A 43 -9.37 9.44 -27.15
CA VAL A 43 -10.03 8.32 -27.86
C VAL A 43 -9.97 7.05 -27.01
N GLY A 44 -10.84 6.08 -27.27
CA GLY A 44 -10.74 4.78 -26.59
C GLY A 44 -9.46 4.03 -26.97
N LEU A 45 -9.01 3.11 -26.11
CA LEU A 45 -7.87 2.24 -26.37
C LEU A 45 -8.30 0.78 -26.25
N ALA A 46 -7.93 -0.03 -27.23
CA ALA A 46 -8.07 -1.48 -27.20
C ALA A 46 -6.68 -2.12 -27.19
N LEU A 47 -6.34 -2.82 -26.10
CA LEU A 47 -5.12 -3.60 -26.00
C LEU A 47 -5.43 -5.07 -26.33
N ILE A 48 -4.73 -5.63 -27.31
CA ILE A 48 -4.80 -7.05 -27.68
C ILE A 48 -3.56 -7.73 -27.10
N SER A 49 -3.74 -8.84 -26.38
CA SER A 49 -2.63 -9.57 -25.76
C SER A 49 -2.89 -11.07 -25.77
N LYS A 50 -1.82 -11.85 -25.90
CA LYS A 50 -1.86 -13.31 -25.74
C LYS A 50 -2.37 -13.75 -24.38
N LYS A 51 -2.09 -12.99 -23.31
CA LYS A 51 -2.52 -13.31 -21.94
C LYS A 51 -2.82 -12.06 -21.14
N ILE A 52 -4.01 -12.01 -20.57
CA ILE A 52 -4.43 -10.98 -19.62
C ILE A 52 -4.67 -11.66 -18.27
N VAL A 53 -3.82 -11.35 -17.29
CA VAL A 53 -4.00 -11.76 -15.90
C VAL A 53 -5.04 -10.85 -15.26
N LEU A 54 -5.94 -11.45 -14.51
CA LEU A 54 -7.00 -10.78 -13.78
C LEU A 54 -6.76 -10.95 -12.28
N ALA A 55 -7.34 -10.05 -11.49
CA ALA A 55 -7.31 -10.10 -10.02
C ALA A 55 -8.73 -10.10 -9.46
N GLU A 56 -9.60 -10.93 -10.03
CA GLU A 56 -10.97 -11.13 -9.55
C GLU A 56 -10.93 -11.99 -8.28
N TYR A 57 -11.59 -11.57 -7.19
CA TYR A 57 -11.50 -12.25 -5.88
C TYR A 57 -12.04 -13.69 -5.89
N ASN A 58 -13.07 -13.96 -6.70
CA ASN A 58 -13.68 -15.28 -6.90
C ASN A 58 -14.11 -15.42 -8.38
N GLY A 59 -13.18 -15.18 -9.30
CA GLY A 59 -13.51 -15.05 -10.71
C GLY A 59 -12.49 -15.71 -11.63
N ARG A 60 -12.35 -15.14 -12.81
CA ARG A 60 -11.38 -15.60 -13.80
C ARG A 60 -9.99 -15.16 -13.37
N ASP A 61 -9.01 -16.06 -13.52
CA ASP A 61 -7.61 -15.75 -13.24
C ASP A 61 -6.89 -15.19 -14.47
N VAL A 62 -7.10 -15.79 -15.63
CA VAL A 62 -6.40 -15.46 -16.88
C VAL A 62 -7.34 -15.59 -18.07
N ILE A 63 -7.25 -14.63 -19.00
CA ILE A 63 -7.84 -14.72 -20.33
C ILE A 63 -6.71 -14.93 -21.34
N ASN A 64 -6.82 -15.98 -22.16
CA ASN A 64 -5.93 -16.20 -23.29
C ASN A 64 -6.49 -15.52 -24.55
N ASN A 65 -5.61 -14.95 -25.37
CA ASN A 65 -5.96 -14.21 -26.60
C ASN A 65 -7.07 -13.18 -26.34
N GLY A 66 -6.82 -12.30 -25.37
CA GLY A 66 -7.80 -11.37 -24.82
C GLY A 66 -7.73 -9.97 -25.42
N VAL A 67 -8.81 -9.21 -25.19
CA VAL A 67 -8.87 -7.77 -25.44
C VAL A 67 -9.23 -7.04 -24.16
N LEU A 68 -8.51 -5.95 -23.88
CA LEU A 68 -8.84 -4.99 -22.82
C LEU A 68 -9.24 -3.66 -23.46
N LEU A 69 -10.49 -3.24 -23.24
CA LEU A 69 -11.00 -1.94 -23.65
C LEU A 69 -10.85 -0.94 -22.52
N ILE A 70 -10.28 0.22 -22.82
CA ILE A 70 -10.02 1.31 -21.88
C ILE A 70 -10.63 2.59 -22.44
N LYS A 71 -11.39 3.30 -21.60
CA LYS A 71 -11.97 4.61 -21.92
C LYS A 71 -12.02 5.47 -20.66
N ASP A 72 -11.67 6.75 -20.81
CA ASP A 72 -11.68 7.74 -19.74
C ASP A 72 -10.94 7.29 -18.45
N GLY A 73 -9.79 6.65 -18.66
CA GLY A 73 -8.91 6.14 -17.61
C GLY A 73 -9.43 4.90 -16.90
N LYS A 74 -10.51 4.26 -17.38
CA LYS A 74 -11.16 3.11 -16.74
C LYS A 74 -11.26 1.91 -17.68
N ILE A 75 -11.31 0.70 -17.09
CA ILE A 75 -11.55 -0.54 -17.83
C ILE A 75 -13.02 -0.51 -18.20
N GLN A 76 -13.31 -0.58 -19.49
CA GLN A 76 -14.66 -0.68 -19.99
C GLN A 76 -15.09 -2.14 -20.16
N ALA A 77 -14.19 -2.99 -20.68
CA ALA A 77 -14.44 -4.42 -20.87
C ALA A 77 -13.12 -5.20 -20.93
N VAL A 78 -13.16 -6.46 -20.51
CA VAL A 78 -12.05 -7.41 -20.67
C VAL A 78 -12.60 -8.83 -20.88
N ASP A 79 -12.23 -9.46 -21.99
CA ASP A 79 -12.65 -10.81 -22.34
C ASP A 79 -11.78 -11.38 -23.48
N GLU A 80 -12.06 -12.62 -23.88
CA GLU A 80 -11.48 -13.23 -25.09
C GLU A 80 -11.78 -12.39 -26.33
N ARG A 81 -10.85 -12.38 -27.29
CA ARG A 81 -10.96 -11.59 -28.53
C ARG A 81 -12.27 -11.85 -29.29
N SER A 82 -12.75 -13.10 -29.28
CA SER A 82 -13.98 -13.54 -29.93
C SER A 82 -15.26 -12.97 -29.30
N LYS A 83 -15.19 -12.50 -28.05
CA LYS A 83 -16.33 -12.01 -27.26
C LYS A 83 -16.42 -10.49 -27.20
N ILE A 84 -15.40 -9.77 -27.69
CA ILE A 84 -15.35 -8.31 -27.67
C ILE A 84 -15.38 -7.73 -29.10
N VAL A 85 -16.38 -6.88 -29.33
CA VAL A 85 -16.39 -5.95 -30.47
C VAL A 85 -15.60 -4.71 -30.08
N ILE A 86 -14.54 -4.41 -30.83
CA ILE A 86 -13.75 -3.19 -30.63
C ILE A 86 -14.45 -2.05 -31.37
N PRO A 87 -14.83 -0.94 -30.70
CA PRO A 87 -15.43 0.21 -31.39
C PRO A 87 -14.45 0.82 -32.40
N ALA A 88 -14.96 1.29 -33.54
CA ALA A 88 -14.12 1.73 -34.67
C ALA A 88 -13.23 2.94 -34.35
N GLU A 89 -13.66 3.77 -33.41
CA GLU A 89 -12.95 4.96 -32.93
C GLU A 89 -11.84 4.64 -31.92
N TYR A 90 -11.69 3.37 -31.50
CA TYR A 90 -10.67 2.98 -30.53
C TYR A 90 -9.33 2.81 -31.23
N LYS A 91 -8.29 3.38 -30.64
CA LYS A 91 -6.92 3.06 -31.03
C LYS A 91 -6.67 1.60 -30.64
N VAL A 92 -6.29 0.78 -31.62
CA VAL A 92 -5.91 -0.62 -31.37
C VAL A 92 -4.41 -0.71 -31.19
N MET A 93 -3.97 -1.42 -30.16
CA MET A 93 -2.58 -1.76 -29.89
C MET A 93 -2.49 -3.26 -29.60
N ASP A 94 -1.76 -3.99 -30.44
CA ASP A 94 -1.45 -5.40 -30.23
C ASP A 94 -0.08 -5.50 -29.56
N VAL A 95 -0.04 -6.05 -28.35
CA VAL A 95 1.21 -6.21 -27.57
C VAL A 95 1.86 -7.59 -27.81
N GLY A 96 1.33 -8.40 -28.73
CA GLY A 96 1.88 -9.69 -29.13
C GLY A 96 1.95 -10.69 -27.98
N ASP A 97 3.14 -11.27 -27.78
CA ASP A 97 3.39 -12.28 -26.76
C ASP A 97 3.53 -11.72 -25.33
N HIS A 98 3.50 -10.39 -25.16
CA HIS A 98 3.55 -9.76 -23.83
C HIS A 98 2.26 -9.98 -23.07
N TRP A 99 2.37 -10.12 -21.75
CA TRP A 99 1.22 -10.33 -20.87
C TRP A 99 0.78 -8.99 -20.30
N LEU A 100 -0.53 -8.80 -20.20
CA LEU A 100 -1.12 -7.70 -19.45
C LEU A 100 -1.41 -8.19 -18.04
N ILE A 101 -0.92 -7.48 -17.03
CA ILE A 101 -1.21 -7.73 -15.62
C ILE A 101 -1.74 -6.46 -14.96
N PRO A 102 -2.55 -6.56 -13.89
CA PRO A 102 -2.88 -5.39 -13.09
C PRO A 102 -1.61 -4.79 -12.50
N GLY A 103 -1.57 -3.47 -12.41
CA GLY A 103 -0.50 -2.80 -11.69
C GLY A 103 -0.46 -3.26 -10.23
N LEU A 104 0.72 -3.62 -9.73
CA LEU A 104 0.89 -4.09 -8.36
C LEU A 104 0.66 -2.96 -7.36
N VAL A 105 0.17 -3.32 -6.18
CA VAL A 105 -0.16 -2.41 -5.09
C VAL A 105 0.67 -2.78 -3.86
N GLU A 106 1.57 -1.90 -3.46
CA GLU A 106 2.39 -2.07 -2.25
C GLU A 106 1.77 -1.29 -1.09
N MET A 107 1.23 -2.01 -0.09
CA MET A 107 0.45 -1.43 1.00
C MET A 107 1.28 -1.08 2.25
N HIS A 108 2.59 -1.33 2.25
CA HIS A 108 3.50 -0.98 3.35
C HIS A 108 4.88 -0.60 2.82
N ASN A 109 5.07 0.70 2.52
CA ASN A 109 6.37 1.19 2.05
C ASN A 109 6.86 2.43 2.80
N HIS A 110 8.18 2.63 2.70
CA HIS A 110 8.92 3.74 3.30
C HIS A 110 9.83 4.46 2.30
N VAL A 111 9.57 4.34 0.99
CA VAL A 111 10.50 4.77 -0.07
C VAL A 111 9.96 5.86 -1.00
N ALA A 112 8.73 6.35 -0.78
CA ALA A 112 8.11 7.37 -1.62
C ALA A 112 8.49 8.82 -1.27
N GLY A 113 9.41 9.01 -0.31
CA GLY A 113 9.89 10.31 0.13
C GLY A 113 11.40 10.33 0.34
N ARG A 114 11.90 11.44 0.86
CA ARG A 114 13.33 11.74 0.92
C ARG A 114 13.88 11.81 2.34
N PHE A 115 13.10 12.35 3.26
CA PHE A 115 13.49 12.62 4.63
C PHE A 115 13.06 11.48 5.59
N GLY A 116 13.43 11.60 6.86
CA GLY A 116 13.17 10.54 7.84
C GLY A 116 11.68 10.45 8.19
N LEU A 117 11.11 9.26 8.05
CA LEU A 117 9.69 8.97 8.33
C LEU A 117 9.33 8.70 9.80
N ASN A 118 10.31 8.67 10.69
CA ASN A 118 10.11 8.33 12.11
C ASN A 118 10.49 9.51 13.00
N ASP A 119 9.51 10.35 13.31
CA ASP A 119 9.65 11.37 14.35
C ASP A 119 9.54 10.71 15.73
N MET A 120 10.70 10.18 16.17
CA MET A 120 10.89 9.55 17.47
C MET A 120 11.10 10.62 18.56
N VAL A 121 10.26 11.64 18.62
CA VAL A 121 10.30 12.68 19.66
C VAL A 121 9.16 12.52 20.66
N TYR A 122 7.97 12.19 20.16
CA TYR A 122 6.80 11.89 21.01
C TYR A 122 6.33 10.46 20.77
N LEU A 123 5.74 9.86 21.80
CA LEU A 123 5.21 8.50 21.72
C LEU A 123 3.98 8.39 20.80
N ALA A 124 3.21 9.48 20.64
CA ALA A 124 2.04 9.48 19.79
C ALA A 124 1.86 10.77 19.00
N ASN A 125 1.87 10.60 17.68
CA ASN A 125 1.86 11.68 16.68
C ASN A 125 0.76 11.54 15.62
N PRO A 126 -0.52 11.28 15.96
CA PRO A 126 -1.56 11.06 14.96
C PRO A 126 -1.79 12.22 13.99
N GLY A 127 -1.34 13.45 14.30
CA GLY A 127 -1.40 14.60 13.40
C GLY A 127 -0.27 14.73 12.40
N LEU A 128 0.86 14.00 12.55
CA LEU A 128 1.94 14.05 11.58
C LEU A 128 1.53 13.38 10.27
N ARG A 129 2.08 13.84 9.14
CA ARG A 129 1.68 13.40 7.80
C ARG A 129 2.91 13.08 6.96
N ALA A 130 3.03 11.84 6.52
CA ALA A 130 4.04 11.41 5.57
C ALA A 130 3.93 12.14 4.21
N SER A 131 2.75 12.70 3.88
CA SER A 131 2.56 13.50 2.66
C SER A 131 3.50 14.70 2.55
N ALA A 132 3.95 15.25 3.69
CA ALA A 132 4.87 16.38 3.70
C ALA A 132 6.30 16.01 3.22
N ASP A 133 6.61 14.73 3.15
CA ASP A 133 7.93 14.20 2.78
C ASP A 133 7.95 13.52 1.39
N VAL A 134 6.81 13.48 0.69
CA VAL A 134 6.73 12.77 -0.59
C VAL A 134 7.63 13.45 -1.63
N GLU A 135 8.44 12.63 -2.30
CA GLU A 135 9.29 13.02 -3.42
C GLU A 135 8.77 12.30 -4.69
N PRO A 136 7.92 12.97 -5.49
CA PRO A 136 7.38 12.40 -6.73
C PRO A 136 8.50 12.00 -7.68
N GLY A 137 8.36 10.82 -8.29
CA GLY A 137 9.34 10.33 -9.26
C GLY A 137 10.73 10.04 -8.69
N ASN A 138 10.88 9.85 -7.37
CA ASN A 138 12.17 9.46 -6.81
C ASN A 138 12.65 8.10 -7.36
N TYR A 139 13.96 7.86 -7.27
CA TYR A 139 14.60 6.67 -7.82
C TYR A 139 13.95 5.35 -7.38
N LEU A 140 13.64 5.18 -6.09
CA LEU A 140 13.11 3.93 -5.56
C LEU A 140 11.68 3.67 -6.05
N THR A 141 10.85 4.70 -6.16
CA THR A 141 9.50 4.56 -6.73
C THR A 141 9.53 4.29 -8.24
N ARG A 142 10.49 4.86 -8.98
CA ARG A 142 10.72 4.54 -10.40
C ARG A 142 11.20 3.11 -10.59
N MET A 143 12.10 2.63 -9.72
CA MET A 143 12.54 1.23 -9.70
C MET A 143 11.37 0.28 -9.41
N GLY A 144 10.52 0.62 -8.43
CA GLY A 144 9.30 -0.15 -8.16
C GLY A 144 8.34 -0.18 -9.35
N LEU A 145 8.16 0.95 -10.03
CA LEU A 145 7.34 1.04 -11.25
C LEU A 145 7.88 0.17 -12.38
N ALA A 146 9.20 0.13 -12.59
CA ALA A 146 9.83 -0.77 -13.56
C ALA A 146 9.57 -2.26 -13.22
N GLY A 147 9.39 -2.59 -11.94
CA GLY A 147 8.94 -3.90 -11.47
C GLY A 147 7.41 -4.11 -11.48
N GLY A 148 6.63 -3.14 -11.98
CA GLY A 148 5.18 -3.21 -12.07
C GLY A 148 4.41 -2.66 -10.87
N VAL A 149 5.06 -2.04 -9.88
CA VAL A 149 4.40 -1.39 -8.73
C VAL A 149 3.87 -0.03 -9.12
N THR A 150 2.55 0.06 -9.20
CA THR A 150 1.83 1.25 -9.69
C THR A 150 1.22 2.10 -8.60
N THR A 151 0.98 1.49 -7.43
CA THR A 151 0.34 2.14 -6.29
C THR A 151 1.10 1.78 -5.03
N VAL A 152 1.37 2.77 -4.19
CA VAL A 152 2.09 2.60 -2.93
C VAL A 152 1.38 3.31 -1.79
N LEU A 153 1.23 2.65 -0.64
CA LEU A 153 0.84 3.28 0.62
C LEU A 153 2.11 3.66 1.40
N TYR A 154 2.46 4.94 1.35
CA TYR A 154 3.64 5.49 2.00
C TYR A 154 3.32 5.87 3.43
N ILE A 155 3.99 5.21 4.39
CA ILE A 155 3.65 5.29 5.82
C ILE A 155 4.90 5.56 6.66
N PRO A 156 4.72 6.19 7.84
CA PRO A 156 5.75 6.20 8.87
C PRO A 156 6.27 4.79 9.18
N GLY A 157 7.51 4.71 9.65
CA GLY A 157 8.09 3.46 10.11
C GLY A 157 7.54 3.00 11.47
N SER A 158 8.23 2.07 12.12
CA SER A 158 7.83 1.51 13.42
C SER A 158 8.69 1.98 14.60
N GLY A 159 9.40 3.11 14.46
CA GLY A 159 10.20 3.68 15.55
C GLY A 159 9.37 4.31 16.68
N THR A 160 8.10 4.63 16.41
CA THR A 160 7.19 5.33 17.33
C THR A 160 5.91 4.55 17.51
N ASN A 161 5.30 4.55 18.72
CA ASN A 161 4.06 3.81 19.00
C ASN A 161 2.91 4.29 18.08
N VAL A 162 2.59 5.59 18.03
CA VAL A 162 1.69 6.14 16.99
C VAL A 162 2.50 7.07 16.09
N GLY A 163 2.84 6.60 14.90
CA GLY A 163 3.81 7.25 14.01
C GLY A 163 3.26 8.39 13.15
N GLY A 164 1.94 8.47 12.98
CA GLY A 164 1.28 9.47 12.14
C GLY A 164 0.66 8.88 10.88
N GLN A 165 0.23 9.75 9.98
CA GLN A 165 -0.61 9.42 8.84
C GLN A 165 0.24 9.08 7.62
N GLY A 166 -0.09 7.99 6.94
CA GLY A 166 0.42 7.68 5.61
C GLY A 166 -0.35 8.41 4.50
N VAL A 167 0.06 8.18 3.26
CA VAL A 167 -0.59 8.67 2.04
C VAL A 167 -0.58 7.58 0.96
N LEU A 168 -1.70 7.40 0.28
CA LEU A 168 -1.82 6.46 -0.84
C LEU A 168 -1.51 7.19 -2.14
N LEU A 169 -0.55 6.69 -2.90
CA LEU A 169 0.03 7.34 -4.07
C LEU A 169 0.05 6.41 -5.28
N ARG A 170 -0.12 6.97 -6.48
CA ARG A 170 0.32 6.39 -7.75
C ARG A 170 1.81 6.64 -7.92
N THR A 171 2.50 5.69 -8.54
CA THR A 171 3.89 5.86 -8.96
C THR A 171 3.96 6.38 -10.41
N GLY A 172 5.11 6.94 -10.79
CA GLY A 172 5.40 7.31 -12.19
C GLY A 172 5.01 8.72 -12.62
N PHE A 173 4.50 9.57 -11.72
CA PHE A 173 4.28 10.99 -12.02
C PHE A 173 5.30 11.88 -11.32
N ASP A 174 5.61 13.01 -11.95
CA ASP A 174 6.61 13.98 -11.47
C ASP A 174 6.02 15.08 -10.56
N THR A 175 4.73 14.99 -10.21
CA THR A 175 4.03 15.96 -9.34
C THR A 175 3.22 15.25 -8.29
N TYR A 176 3.15 15.83 -7.09
CA TYR A 176 2.45 15.23 -5.95
C TYR A 176 0.96 15.06 -6.24
N GLU A 177 0.33 16.06 -6.86
CA GLU A 177 -1.10 16.10 -7.18
C GLU A 177 -1.51 14.98 -8.14
N ARG A 178 -0.62 14.60 -9.05
CA ARG A 178 -0.86 13.46 -9.96
C ARG A 178 -0.61 12.11 -9.29
N CYS A 179 0.28 12.08 -8.29
CA CYS A 179 0.52 10.90 -7.48
C CYS A 179 -0.62 10.67 -6.47
N GLU A 180 -1.20 11.71 -5.86
CA GLU A 180 -2.15 11.54 -4.76
C GLU A 180 -3.39 10.75 -5.18
N ILE A 181 -3.66 9.66 -4.44
CA ILE A 181 -4.93 8.91 -4.51
C ILE A 181 -5.78 9.21 -3.29
N ARG A 182 -5.18 9.16 -2.09
CA ARG A 182 -5.89 9.38 -0.83
C ARG A 182 -4.95 9.90 0.26
N ASN A 183 -5.27 11.06 0.81
CA ASN A 183 -4.56 11.67 1.91
C ASN A 183 -5.56 12.12 3.01
N PRO A 184 -5.65 11.41 4.15
CA PRO A 184 -4.72 10.40 4.63
C PRO A 184 -4.91 9.01 4.01
N GLY A 185 -3.80 8.28 3.87
CA GLY A 185 -3.77 6.89 3.38
C GLY A 185 -4.09 5.86 4.46
N SER A 186 -3.47 6.01 5.63
CA SER A 186 -3.66 5.17 6.83
C SER A 186 -3.14 5.90 8.08
N LEU A 187 -3.36 5.34 9.28
CA LEU A 187 -2.67 5.76 10.51
C LEU A 187 -1.65 4.68 10.90
N LYS A 188 -0.39 5.05 11.13
CA LYS A 188 0.63 4.09 11.58
C LYS A 188 0.56 3.87 13.10
N LEU A 189 0.42 2.61 13.49
CA LEU A 189 0.57 2.12 14.86
C LEU A 189 1.72 1.09 14.87
N ALA A 190 2.56 1.11 15.90
CA ALA A 190 3.57 0.08 16.12
C ALA A 190 3.46 -0.46 17.55
N GLN A 191 3.38 -1.77 17.67
CA GLN A 191 3.22 -2.49 18.93
C GLN A 191 4.43 -3.38 19.16
N ALA A 192 5.02 -3.25 20.36
CA ALA A 192 6.20 -3.97 20.80
C ALA A 192 7.46 -3.79 19.93
N GLY A 193 8.61 -4.26 20.44
CA GLY A 193 9.85 -4.36 19.65
C GLY A 193 10.46 -2.99 19.33
N ASN A 194 10.20 -2.47 18.13
CA ASN A 194 10.89 -1.29 17.61
C ASN A 194 10.63 0.00 18.43
N PRO A 195 9.38 0.34 18.82
CA PRO A 195 9.13 1.51 19.66
C PRO A 195 9.71 1.38 21.08
N GLU A 196 9.99 0.16 21.55
CA GLU A 196 10.62 -0.08 22.86
C GLU A 196 12.12 0.30 22.86
N ARG A 197 12.71 0.57 21.68
CA ARG A 197 14.12 0.99 21.52
C ARG A 197 14.32 2.51 21.58
N TRP A 198 13.26 3.25 21.89
CA TRP A 198 13.30 4.70 22.07
C TRP A 198 14.24 5.14 23.20
N LEU A 199 14.69 6.40 23.18
CA LEU A 199 15.67 6.95 24.15
C LEU A 199 15.26 6.66 25.60
N MET A 200 13.98 6.82 25.92
CA MET A 200 13.37 6.42 27.19
C MET A 200 12.36 5.31 26.96
N ARG A 201 12.88 4.08 26.83
CA ARG A 201 12.16 2.86 26.45
C ARG A 201 10.74 2.74 27.05
N PRO A 202 9.67 3.02 26.29
CA PRO A 202 8.32 2.78 26.77
C PRO A 202 8.11 1.26 26.82
N GLY A 203 7.81 0.74 28.01
CA GLY A 203 7.39 -0.66 28.14
C GLY A 203 6.05 -0.91 27.45
N ARG A 204 5.78 -2.17 27.14
CA ARG A 204 4.54 -2.59 26.45
C ARG A 204 3.26 -2.14 27.14
N THR A 205 3.22 -2.17 28.46
CA THR A 205 2.06 -1.73 29.26
C THR A 205 1.79 -0.24 29.07
N LEU A 206 2.84 0.59 29.07
CA LEU A 206 2.74 2.02 28.81
C LEU A 206 2.30 2.29 27.36
N MET A 207 2.82 1.54 26.38
CA MET A 207 2.39 1.67 24.99
C MET A 207 0.91 1.38 24.81
N ASN A 208 0.40 0.27 25.37
CA ASN A 208 -1.02 -0.09 25.30
C ASN A 208 -1.90 0.96 25.99
N TYR A 209 -1.48 1.43 27.16
CA TYR A 209 -2.14 2.53 27.87
C TYR A 209 -2.20 3.80 27.00
N ASN A 210 -1.06 4.18 26.41
CA ASN A 210 -0.95 5.36 25.57
C ASN A 210 -1.79 5.26 24.29
N THR A 211 -1.79 4.10 23.62
CA THR A 211 -2.63 3.85 22.44
C THR A 211 -4.09 4.00 22.79
N ARG A 212 -4.55 3.34 23.87
CA ARG A 212 -5.93 3.46 24.36
C ARG A 212 -6.30 4.90 24.67
N ALA A 213 -5.47 5.62 25.43
CA ALA A 213 -5.73 7.00 25.84
C ALA A 213 -5.77 7.95 24.62
N THR A 214 -4.82 7.81 23.70
CA THR A 214 -4.74 8.61 22.47
C THR A 214 -5.93 8.35 21.57
N PHE A 215 -6.29 7.09 21.35
CA PHE A 215 -7.35 6.73 20.42
C PHE A 215 -8.73 7.05 21.00
N LYS A 216 -8.94 6.94 22.32
CA LYS A 216 -10.18 7.42 22.96
C LYS A 216 -10.38 8.93 22.78
N LYS A 217 -9.32 9.74 22.86
CA LYS A 217 -9.38 11.18 22.55
C LYS A 217 -9.76 11.43 21.09
N GLY A 218 -9.12 10.72 20.15
CA GLY A 218 -9.43 10.82 18.73
C GLY A 218 -10.85 10.36 18.37
N ILE A 219 -11.33 9.26 18.96
CA ILE A 219 -12.70 8.78 18.79
C ILE A 219 -13.71 9.78 19.36
N ALA A 220 -13.46 10.34 20.56
CA ALA A 220 -14.33 11.36 21.13
C ALA A 220 -14.42 12.59 20.21
N TYR A 221 -13.29 13.03 19.66
CA TYR A 221 -13.25 14.09 18.66
C TYR A 221 -14.11 13.79 17.43
N ALA A 222 -13.96 12.58 16.86
CA ALA A 222 -14.75 12.17 15.70
C ALA A 222 -16.26 12.11 16.01
N LYS A 223 -16.65 11.60 17.17
CA LYS A 223 -18.06 11.56 17.63
C LYS A 223 -18.68 12.94 17.77
N THR A 224 -17.92 13.94 18.23
CA THR A 224 -18.39 15.32 18.29
C THR A 224 -18.69 15.87 16.89
N TRP A 225 -17.87 15.56 15.90
CA TRP A 225 -18.13 15.91 14.49
C TRP A 225 -19.31 15.15 13.91
N GLU A 226 -19.44 13.86 14.19
CA GLU A 226 -20.58 13.04 13.74
C GLU A 226 -21.92 13.59 14.28
N ALA A 227 -21.95 13.99 15.55
CA ALA A 227 -23.15 14.61 16.14
C ALA A 227 -23.48 15.95 15.47
N TYR A 228 -22.48 16.80 15.21
CA TYR A 228 -22.67 18.06 14.48
C TYR A 228 -23.13 17.85 13.03
N GLU A 229 -22.55 16.88 12.31
CA GLU A 229 -22.93 16.55 10.93
C GLU A 229 -24.37 16.02 10.83
N ARG A 230 -24.86 15.34 11.87
CA ARG A 230 -26.22 14.78 11.94
C ARG A 230 -27.26 15.79 12.43
N ASP A 231 -26.96 16.48 13.52
CA ASP A 231 -27.95 17.26 14.30
C ASP A 231 -27.78 18.78 14.15
N GLY A 232 -26.66 19.24 13.57
CA GLY A 232 -26.29 20.66 13.53
C GLY A 232 -25.76 21.18 14.88
N GLY A 233 -25.81 22.49 15.09
CA GLY A 233 -25.36 23.15 16.32
C GLY A 233 -24.03 23.88 16.19
N ILE A 234 -23.26 23.96 17.29
CA ILE A 234 -21.97 24.67 17.29
C ILE A 234 -20.95 23.84 16.53
N ARG A 235 -20.43 24.40 15.43
CA ARG A 235 -19.38 23.76 14.62
C ARG A 235 -18.16 23.43 15.48
N PRO A 236 -17.77 22.14 15.59
CA PRO A 236 -16.57 21.77 16.34
C PRO A 236 -15.30 22.40 15.75
N ARG A 237 -14.34 22.73 16.60
CA ARG A 237 -13.05 23.27 16.16
C ARG A 237 -12.25 22.17 15.46
N VAL A 238 -11.75 22.47 14.25
CA VAL A 238 -10.81 21.60 13.53
C VAL A 238 -9.52 21.43 14.35
N ASN A 239 -9.10 20.18 14.55
CA ASN A 239 -7.86 19.82 15.19
C ASN A 239 -7.11 18.79 14.33
N PRO A 240 -6.03 19.20 13.61
CA PRO A 240 -5.26 18.31 12.75
C PRO A 240 -4.74 17.04 13.42
N GLN A 241 -4.50 17.09 14.74
CA GLN A 241 -4.07 15.93 15.53
C GLN A 241 -5.09 14.78 15.50
N TRP A 242 -6.37 15.08 15.36
CA TRP A 242 -7.47 14.13 15.53
C TRP A 242 -8.31 13.92 14.27
N GLU A 243 -8.11 14.69 13.20
CA GLU A 243 -8.88 14.58 11.94
C GLU A 243 -8.91 13.15 11.38
N ILE A 244 -7.79 12.42 11.46
CA ILE A 244 -7.69 11.04 10.98
C ILE A 244 -8.75 10.11 11.60
N PHE A 245 -9.20 10.37 12.83
CA PHE A 245 -10.19 9.54 13.51
C PHE A 245 -11.59 9.66 12.90
N ARG A 246 -11.91 10.77 12.22
CA ARG A 246 -13.14 10.91 11.44
C ARG A 246 -13.15 9.92 10.28
N HIS A 247 -12.04 9.83 9.55
CA HIS A 247 -11.86 8.87 8.45
C HIS A 247 -11.87 7.41 8.95
N LEU A 248 -11.19 7.14 10.07
CA LEU A 248 -11.16 5.80 10.67
C LEU A 248 -12.56 5.34 11.12
N ARG A 249 -13.36 6.25 11.68
CA ARG A 249 -14.72 5.93 12.13
C ARG A 249 -15.68 5.66 10.98
N LYS A 250 -15.51 6.39 9.87
CA LYS A 250 -16.20 6.15 8.59
C LYS A 250 -15.65 4.94 7.81
N ARG A 251 -14.62 4.26 8.34
CA ARG A 251 -13.89 3.13 7.70
C ARG A 251 -13.31 3.47 6.32
N GLU A 252 -13.08 4.76 6.04
CA GLU A 252 -12.47 5.24 4.79
C GLU A 252 -10.97 4.94 4.73
N VAL A 253 -10.34 4.81 5.90
CA VAL A 253 -8.92 4.48 6.08
C VAL A 253 -8.78 3.42 7.17
N HIS A 254 -7.63 2.74 7.20
CA HIS A 254 -7.30 1.73 8.20
C HIS A 254 -6.07 2.17 8.99
N ILE A 255 -5.84 1.54 10.15
CA ILE A 255 -4.59 1.67 10.89
C ILE A 255 -3.60 0.63 10.34
N SER A 256 -2.49 1.06 9.74
CA SER A 256 -1.36 0.17 9.40
C SER A 256 -0.64 -0.18 10.70
N THR A 257 -0.77 -1.41 11.17
CA THR A 257 -0.29 -1.79 12.51
C THR A 257 0.91 -2.72 12.42
N HIS A 258 2.11 -2.19 12.67
CA HIS A 258 3.30 -2.99 12.90
C HIS A 258 3.10 -3.80 14.18
N THR A 259 2.79 -5.09 14.04
CA THR A 259 2.61 -6.01 15.15
C THR A 259 3.15 -7.39 14.77
N GLN A 260 3.82 -8.03 15.71
CA GLN A 260 4.55 -9.29 15.49
C GLN A 260 4.46 -10.13 16.75
N MET A 261 4.56 -11.46 16.61
CA MET A 261 4.40 -12.43 17.69
C MET A 261 2.94 -12.66 18.08
N TYR A 262 2.56 -13.92 18.20
CA TYR A 262 1.21 -14.38 18.58
C TYR A 262 0.57 -13.53 19.69
N GLN A 263 1.21 -13.38 20.85
CA GLN A 263 0.62 -12.66 21.99
C GLN A 263 0.42 -11.16 21.73
N VAL A 264 1.27 -10.51 20.93
CA VAL A 264 1.15 -9.08 20.63
C VAL A 264 0.10 -8.85 19.57
N VAL A 265 0.00 -9.73 18.57
CA VAL A 265 -1.04 -9.65 17.55
C VAL A 265 -2.41 -9.90 18.18
N MET A 266 -2.55 -10.91 19.05
CA MET A 266 -3.81 -11.14 19.77
C MET A 266 -4.19 -9.92 20.63
N MET A 267 -3.24 -9.35 21.37
CA MET A 267 -3.47 -8.11 22.12
C MET A 267 -3.89 -6.94 21.22
N THR A 268 -3.27 -6.82 20.05
CA THR A 268 -3.60 -5.77 19.07
C THR A 268 -5.01 -5.94 18.52
N ILE A 269 -5.42 -7.17 18.19
CA ILE A 269 -6.79 -7.50 17.79
C ILE A 269 -7.77 -7.08 18.91
N THR A 270 -7.52 -7.51 20.14
CA THR A 270 -8.39 -7.16 21.27
C THR A 270 -8.45 -5.65 21.53
N LEU A 271 -7.31 -4.96 21.48
CA LEU A 271 -7.26 -3.52 21.76
C LEU A 271 -7.87 -2.67 20.64
N VAL A 272 -7.45 -2.88 19.40
CA VAL A 272 -7.79 -1.99 18.28
C VAL A 272 -9.16 -2.34 17.70
N HIS A 273 -9.45 -3.63 17.50
CA HIS A 273 -10.72 -4.08 16.97
C HIS A 273 -11.77 -4.25 18.06
N ASP A 274 -11.55 -5.11 19.07
CA ASP A 274 -12.61 -5.47 20.02
C ASP A 274 -12.94 -4.30 21.00
N GLU A 275 -11.93 -3.61 21.56
CA GLU A 275 -12.15 -2.51 22.52
C GLU A 275 -12.48 -1.17 21.81
N LEU A 276 -11.73 -0.80 20.77
CA LEU A 276 -11.82 0.52 20.14
C LEU A 276 -12.70 0.55 18.88
N GLY A 277 -13.04 -0.62 18.32
CA GLY A 277 -13.88 -0.74 17.14
C GLY A 277 -13.29 -0.06 15.90
N LEU A 278 -11.96 -0.01 15.76
CA LEU A 278 -11.29 0.68 14.66
C LEU A 278 -10.75 -0.34 13.62
N PRO A 279 -10.85 -0.02 12.32
CA PRO A 279 -10.30 -0.88 11.27
C PRO A 279 -8.78 -0.81 11.25
N PHE A 280 -8.11 -1.96 11.12
CA PHE A 280 -6.66 -2.02 11.05
C PHE A 280 -6.15 -3.17 10.19
N PHE A 281 -4.91 -3.03 9.72
CA PHE A 281 -4.14 -4.09 9.08
C PHE A 281 -3.13 -4.68 10.06
N ILE A 282 -2.99 -6.00 10.03
CA ILE A 282 -1.84 -6.68 10.66
C ILE A 282 -0.66 -6.53 9.71
N ASP A 283 0.20 -5.54 9.95
CA ASP A 283 1.45 -5.41 9.21
C ASP A 283 2.45 -6.44 9.75
N HIS A 284 3.14 -7.11 8.84
CA HIS A 284 4.10 -8.19 9.08
C HIS A 284 3.50 -9.49 9.59
N GLY A 285 2.88 -9.50 10.78
CA GLY A 285 2.29 -10.70 11.37
C GLY A 285 3.28 -11.87 11.45
N THR A 286 4.50 -11.61 11.92
CA THR A 286 5.56 -12.63 12.02
C THR A 286 5.47 -13.41 13.34
N PHE A 287 6.29 -14.47 13.49
CA PHE A 287 6.44 -15.26 14.72
C PHE A 287 5.13 -15.88 15.25
N ASP A 288 4.72 -17.01 14.68
CA ASP A 288 3.54 -17.79 15.08
C ASP A 288 2.17 -17.09 14.96
N THR A 289 2.11 -15.90 14.35
CA THR A 289 0.86 -15.18 14.09
C THR A 289 -0.08 -15.94 13.15
N TRP A 290 0.41 -16.85 12.31
CA TRP A 290 -0.43 -17.72 11.47
C TRP A 290 -1.50 -18.50 12.27
N ARG A 291 -1.24 -18.77 13.56
CA ARG A 291 -2.20 -19.41 14.49
C ARG A 291 -3.44 -18.54 14.76
N LEU A 292 -3.37 -17.24 14.49
CA LEU A 292 -4.46 -16.28 14.65
C LEU A 292 -5.22 -16.04 13.34
N ALA A 293 -4.93 -16.76 12.25
CA ALA A 293 -5.59 -16.56 10.96
C ALA A 293 -7.12 -16.66 11.08
N GLY A 294 -7.63 -17.68 11.77
CA GLY A 294 -9.07 -17.83 12.00
C GLY A 294 -9.68 -16.72 12.89
N GLU A 295 -8.90 -16.16 13.83
CA GLU A 295 -9.38 -15.03 14.64
C GLU A 295 -9.43 -13.73 13.85
N ALA A 296 -8.48 -13.53 12.92
CA ALA A 296 -8.46 -12.42 11.99
C ALA A 296 -9.61 -12.54 10.97
N GLU A 297 -9.85 -13.72 10.41
CA GLU A 297 -10.93 -13.98 9.45
C GLU A 297 -12.32 -13.71 10.06
N LYS A 298 -12.60 -14.22 11.27
CA LYS A 298 -13.86 -13.97 12.00
C LYS A 298 -14.16 -12.48 12.21
N ARG A 299 -13.11 -11.64 12.22
CA ARG A 299 -13.19 -10.19 12.47
C ARG A 299 -12.95 -9.36 11.20
N GLU A 300 -12.81 -10.02 10.05
CA GLU A 300 -12.51 -9.37 8.76
C GLU A 300 -11.26 -8.47 8.82
N ILE A 301 -10.22 -8.93 9.54
CA ILE A 301 -8.94 -8.23 9.68
C ILE A 301 -7.97 -8.73 8.62
N PHE A 302 -7.51 -7.83 7.75
CA PHE A 302 -6.58 -8.16 6.68
C PHE A 302 -5.12 -8.02 7.13
N GLY A 303 -4.24 -8.86 6.58
CA GLY A 303 -2.80 -8.81 6.83
C GLY A 303 -2.03 -8.21 5.65
N VAL A 304 -1.12 -7.27 5.95
CA VAL A 304 -0.08 -6.81 5.00
C VAL A 304 1.21 -7.52 5.37
N LEU A 305 1.35 -8.74 4.84
CA LEU A 305 2.42 -9.66 5.21
C LEU A 305 3.74 -9.31 4.52
N GLY A 306 4.83 -9.58 5.22
CA GLY A 306 6.20 -9.27 4.78
C GLY A 306 6.98 -8.49 5.84
N PRO A 307 8.21 -8.05 5.59
CA PRO A 307 9.01 -8.46 4.44
C PRO A 307 9.28 -9.97 4.49
N ARG A 308 9.12 -10.66 3.35
CA ARG A 308 9.57 -12.04 3.17
C ARG A 308 11.02 -12.03 2.70
N ASN A 309 11.86 -11.28 3.42
CA ASN A 309 13.26 -11.18 3.05
C ASN A 309 13.93 -12.53 3.24
N VAL A 310 14.84 -12.82 2.32
CA VAL A 310 15.92 -13.77 2.52
C VAL A 310 17.08 -12.93 3.03
N ASP A 311 17.28 -12.96 4.35
CA ASP A 311 18.31 -12.17 5.00
C ASP A 311 19.64 -12.92 4.90
N PRO A 312 20.72 -12.28 4.41
CA PRO A 312 22.06 -12.82 4.55
C PRO A 312 22.39 -12.92 6.05
N PRO A 313 23.17 -13.93 6.46
CA PRO A 313 23.52 -14.10 7.87
C PRO A 313 24.20 -12.84 8.43
N ASN A 314 23.63 -12.25 9.47
CA ASN A 314 24.21 -11.09 10.16
C ASN A 314 24.43 -11.39 11.66
N GLN A 315 25.52 -10.87 12.23
CA GLN A 315 25.94 -11.16 13.61
C GLN A 315 24.91 -10.76 14.69
N MET A 316 24.02 -9.79 14.42
CA MET A 316 23.00 -9.38 15.39
C MET A 316 21.82 -10.37 15.46
N MET A 317 21.43 -10.97 14.35
CA MET A 317 20.40 -12.03 14.28
C MET A 317 20.94 -13.38 14.76
N ILE A 318 22.23 -13.65 14.54
CA ILE A 318 22.94 -14.88 14.97
C ILE A 318 22.82 -15.13 16.48
N ARG A 319 22.75 -14.07 17.30
CA ARG A 319 22.62 -14.21 18.77
C ARG A 319 21.21 -14.56 19.26
N TRP A 320 20.18 -14.43 18.43
CA TRP A 320 18.78 -14.69 18.84
C TRP A 320 18.36 -16.14 18.69
N THR A 321 18.94 -16.90 17.75
CA THR A 321 18.41 -18.22 17.36
C THR A 321 19.31 -19.40 17.70
N GLY A 322 20.50 -19.19 18.27
CA GLY A 322 21.37 -20.29 18.76
C GLY A 322 21.68 -21.39 17.74
N SER A 323 21.56 -21.12 16.43
CA SER A 323 21.71 -22.16 15.40
C SER A 323 22.26 -21.59 14.08
N SER A 324 23.38 -22.21 13.68
CA SER A 324 24.07 -22.27 12.38
C SER A 324 24.39 -20.95 11.64
N PRO A 325 25.67 -20.53 11.58
CA PRO A 325 26.11 -19.26 10.97
C PRO A 325 26.06 -19.20 9.43
N GLU A 326 25.69 -20.28 8.73
CA GLU A 326 25.80 -20.37 7.27
C GLU A 326 24.46 -20.52 6.52
N ARG A 327 23.31 -20.51 7.20
CA ARG A 327 22.01 -20.62 6.50
C ARG A 327 21.49 -19.26 6.05
N MET A 328 20.85 -19.19 4.88
CA MET A 328 19.98 -18.07 4.53
C MET A 328 18.86 -17.97 5.57
N GLN A 329 18.71 -16.78 6.17
CA GLN A 329 17.73 -16.53 7.24
C GLN A 329 16.60 -15.65 6.71
N GLY A 330 15.71 -15.20 7.59
CA GLY A 330 14.59 -14.33 7.24
C GLY A 330 13.27 -15.06 7.10
N VAL A 331 12.21 -14.26 6.98
CA VAL A 331 10.82 -14.74 7.03
C VAL A 331 10.52 -15.70 5.88
N ALA A 332 11.05 -15.45 4.67
CA ALA A 332 10.88 -16.35 3.52
C ALA A 332 11.52 -17.73 3.73
N ALA A 333 12.77 -17.77 4.21
CA ALA A 333 13.48 -19.02 4.48
C ALA A 333 12.76 -19.84 5.57
N GLY A 334 12.22 -19.16 6.59
CA GLY A 334 11.41 -19.80 7.63
C GLY A 334 10.10 -20.38 7.10
N TYR A 335 9.42 -19.72 6.16
CA TYR A 335 8.24 -20.28 5.50
C TYR A 335 8.62 -21.52 4.67
N GLN A 336 9.62 -21.41 3.77
CA GLN A 336 10.06 -22.54 2.94
C GLN A 336 10.52 -23.76 3.74
N SER A 337 11.18 -23.57 4.89
CA SER A 337 11.62 -24.69 5.75
C SER A 337 10.48 -25.45 6.42
N LYS A 338 9.27 -24.86 6.45
CA LYS A 338 8.09 -25.44 7.12
C LYS A 338 7.14 -26.14 6.14
N GLY A 339 7.52 -26.25 4.86
CA GLY A 339 6.68 -26.78 3.77
C GLY A 339 5.69 -25.74 3.28
#